data_AF-A0AAU4VVI2-F1
#
_entry.id   AF-A0AAU4VVI2-F1
#
_cell.length_a   1.000
_cell.length_b   1.000
_cell.length_c   1.000
_cell.angle_alpha   90.00
_cell.angle_beta   90.00
_cell.angle_gamma   90.00
#
_symmetry.space_group_name_H-M   'P 1'
#
loop_
_entity.id
_entity.type
_entity.pdbx_description
1 polymer ?
#
loop_
_entity_poly.entity_id
_entity_poly.type
_entity_poly.pdbx_seq_one_letter_code
_entity_poly.pdbx_strand_id
1 'polypeptide(L)'
;MRTRHSFPARTGLGVLFLLLAQAVALATPAQAHGDTVKVVINGQREGHLTTDITWENHGEAIEEAVAATVNATSADGSRALGPWKLVRDAGTRTGWSTAEVLPAGTWKVHVHVGFPSLGHAEREVSVPVVDTAPPSTSATPTAPAPASPSATDVPSAAASASPALAGAAGGMLLVRRAPARRQARGDG
;
A
#
# COMPACT_ATOMS: atom_id res chain seq x y z
N MET A 1 -84.75 13.63 -40.21
CA MET A 1 -83.35 13.17 -40.43
C MET A 1 -82.60 13.20 -39.11
N ARG A 2 -81.60 12.33 -38.89
CA ARG A 2 -80.73 12.35 -37.68
C ARG A 2 -79.30 12.68 -38.10
N THR A 3 -78.81 13.86 -37.72
CA THR A 3 -77.39 14.23 -37.85
C THR A 3 -76.55 13.45 -36.85
N ARG A 4 -75.41 12.90 -37.29
CA ARG A 4 -74.40 12.29 -36.40
C ARG A 4 -73.30 13.29 -36.15
N HIS A 5 -73.00 13.60 -34.89
CA HIS A 5 -71.83 14.40 -34.53
C HIS A 5 -70.61 13.49 -34.39
N SER A 6 -69.64 13.61 -35.29
CA SER A 6 -68.35 12.93 -35.20
C SER A 6 -67.46 13.66 -34.20
N PHE A 7 -67.08 12.98 -33.10
CA PHE A 7 -66.09 13.52 -32.16
C PHE A 7 -64.67 13.46 -32.77
N PRO A 8 -63.88 14.55 -32.74
CA PRO A 8 -62.55 14.56 -33.32
C PRO A 8 -61.54 13.83 -32.42
N ALA A 9 -61.00 12.72 -32.91
CA ALA A 9 -59.94 11.95 -32.23
C ALA A 9 -58.56 12.66 -32.30
N ARG A 10 -58.43 13.81 -31.62
CA ARG A 10 -57.20 14.64 -31.61
C ARG A 10 -56.47 14.69 -30.26
N THR A 11 -57.09 14.24 -29.16
CA THR A 11 -56.55 14.41 -27.80
C THR A 11 -55.33 13.54 -27.48
N GLY A 12 -55.21 12.37 -28.11
CA GLY A 12 -54.14 11.40 -27.78
C GLY A 12 -52.72 11.87 -28.11
N LEU A 13 -52.56 12.65 -29.19
CA LEU A 13 -51.22 13.05 -29.66
C LEU A 13 -50.53 14.04 -28.70
N GLY A 14 -51.30 14.95 -28.09
CA GLY A 14 -50.77 15.93 -27.14
C GLY A 14 -50.29 15.31 -25.82
N VAL A 15 -51.02 14.30 -25.32
CA VAL A 15 -50.60 13.57 -24.10
C VAL A 15 -49.33 12.77 -24.35
N LEU A 16 -49.22 12.09 -25.49
CA LEU A 16 -48.00 11.39 -25.90
C LEU A 16 -46.80 12.34 -26.01
N PHE A 17 -46.99 13.52 -26.61
CA PHE A 17 -45.93 14.52 -26.76
C PHE A 17 -45.47 15.09 -25.40
N LEU A 18 -46.40 15.33 -24.47
CA LEU A 18 -46.08 15.81 -23.11
C LEU A 18 -45.32 14.76 -22.28
N LEU A 19 -45.67 13.48 -22.41
CA LEU A 19 -44.96 12.38 -21.76
C LEU A 19 -43.56 12.19 -22.35
N LEU A 20 -43.42 12.28 -23.68
CA LEU A 20 -42.12 12.19 -24.36
C LEU A 20 -41.20 13.38 -23.99
N ALA A 21 -41.74 14.59 -23.88
CA ALA A 21 -40.99 15.76 -23.42
C ALA A 21 -40.47 15.61 -21.99
N GLN A 22 -41.27 15.05 -21.07
CA GLN A 22 -40.82 14.75 -19.71
C GLN A 22 -39.78 13.61 -19.66
N ALA A 23 -39.89 12.59 -20.52
CA ALA A 23 -38.88 11.55 -20.63
C ALA A 23 -37.52 12.09 -21.10
N VAL A 24 -37.51 13.05 -22.03
CA VAL A 24 -36.29 13.76 -22.47
C VAL A 24 -35.74 14.67 -21.37
N ALA A 25 -36.60 15.35 -20.59
CA ALA A 25 -36.17 16.18 -19.47
C ALA A 25 -35.56 15.40 -18.29
N LEU A 26 -35.77 14.08 -18.23
CA LEU A 26 -35.17 13.15 -17.26
C LEU A 26 -33.95 12.41 -17.82
N ALA A 27 -33.52 12.71 -19.06
CA ALA A 27 -32.27 12.18 -19.59
C ALA A 27 -31.08 12.83 -18.86
N THR A 28 -30.56 12.12 -17.85
CA THR A 28 -29.26 12.46 -17.23
C THR A 28 -28.22 12.61 -18.33
N PRO A 29 -27.38 13.66 -18.32
CA PRO A 29 -26.34 13.79 -19.34
C PRO A 29 -25.46 12.55 -19.32
N ALA A 30 -25.21 11.98 -20.51
CA ALA A 30 -24.17 10.98 -20.66
C ALA A 30 -22.84 11.67 -20.30
N GLN A 31 -22.34 11.42 -19.09
CA GLN A 31 -21.12 12.01 -18.58
C GLN A 31 -19.99 11.54 -19.49
N ALA A 32 -19.45 12.46 -20.29
CA ALA A 32 -18.36 12.17 -21.21
C ALA A 32 -17.06 12.01 -20.41
N HIS A 33 -16.94 10.84 -19.80
CA HIS A 33 -15.72 10.35 -19.19
C HIS A 33 -14.57 10.43 -20.21
N GLY A 34 -13.42 10.94 -19.77
CA GLY A 34 -12.32 11.28 -20.68
C GLY A 34 -11.68 10.06 -21.35
N ASP A 35 -11.02 10.32 -22.48
CA ASP A 35 -10.23 9.32 -23.22
C ASP A 35 -9.05 8.72 -22.39
N THR A 36 -8.78 9.30 -21.22
CA THR A 36 -7.72 8.90 -20.27
C THR A 36 -8.20 8.86 -18.81
N VAL A 37 -7.52 8.05 -18.01
CA VAL A 37 -7.64 8.02 -16.54
C VAL A 37 -6.36 8.59 -15.91
N LYS A 38 -6.55 9.45 -14.92
CA LYS A 38 -5.48 9.96 -14.08
C LYS A 38 -5.13 8.94 -13.01
N VAL A 39 -3.84 8.65 -12.87
CA VAL A 39 -3.27 7.75 -11.86
C VAL A 39 -2.35 8.55 -10.94
N VAL A 40 -2.46 8.35 -9.64
CA VAL A 40 -1.56 8.94 -8.64
C VAL A 40 -1.01 7.82 -7.76
N ILE A 41 0.31 7.65 -7.73
CA ILE A 41 0.95 6.73 -6.78
C ILE A 41 1.15 7.48 -5.46
N ASN A 42 0.44 7.09 -4.42
CA ASN A 42 0.47 7.77 -3.12
C ASN A 42 1.70 7.36 -2.29
N GLY A 43 2.16 6.13 -2.45
CA GLY A 43 3.27 5.54 -1.71
C GLY A 43 3.00 4.06 -1.45
N GLN A 44 3.31 3.60 -0.24
CA GLN A 44 3.01 2.24 0.23
C GLN A 44 2.44 2.25 1.64
N ARG A 45 1.67 1.21 1.97
CA ARG A 45 1.10 0.92 3.28
C ARG A 45 1.40 -0.55 3.59
N GLU A 46 2.22 -0.80 4.61
CA GLU A 46 2.68 -2.17 4.97
C GLU A 46 3.34 -2.91 3.78
N GLY A 47 4.02 -2.16 2.90
CA GLY A 47 4.64 -2.67 1.68
C GLY A 47 3.67 -2.88 0.51
N HIS A 48 2.35 -2.88 0.70
CA HIS A 48 1.39 -2.80 -0.41
C HIS A 48 1.49 -1.43 -1.07
N LEU A 49 1.62 -1.37 -2.40
CA LEU A 49 1.55 -0.08 -3.11
C LEU A 49 0.15 0.50 -2.96
N THR A 50 0.04 1.80 -2.72
CA THR A 50 -1.26 2.52 -2.67
C THR A 50 -1.33 3.57 -3.77
N THR A 51 -2.44 3.61 -4.51
CA THR A 51 -2.69 4.56 -5.61
C THR A 51 -4.11 5.11 -5.56
N ASP A 52 -4.34 6.28 -6.16
CA ASP A 52 -5.66 6.74 -6.58
C ASP A 52 -5.79 6.68 -8.11
N ILE A 53 -6.96 6.28 -8.61
CA ILE A 53 -7.30 6.29 -10.04
C ILE A 53 -8.67 6.97 -10.23
N THR A 54 -8.71 7.95 -11.12
CA THR A 54 -9.86 8.84 -11.35
C THR A 54 -10.01 9.19 -12.83
N TRP A 55 -11.22 9.57 -13.26
CA TRP A 55 -11.42 10.20 -14.57
C TRP A 55 -10.67 11.53 -14.65
N GLU A 56 -9.80 11.70 -15.65
CA GLU A 56 -8.80 12.78 -15.62
C GLU A 56 -9.39 14.20 -15.63
N ASN A 57 -10.46 14.41 -16.40
CA ASN A 57 -11.11 15.72 -16.57
C ASN A 57 -11.88 16.21 -15.31
N HIS A 58 -12.45 15.29 -14.53
CA HIS A 58 -13.36 15.63 -13.41
C HIS A 58 -12.83 15.22 -12.02
N GLY A 59 -11.81 14.36 -11.94
CA GLY A 59 -11.35 13.78 -10.68
C GLY A 59 -12.35 12.78 -10.06
N GLU A 60 -13.40 12.41 -10.79
CA GLU A 60 -14.44 11.48 -10.33
C GLU A 60 -13.90 10.05 -10.21
N ALA A 61 -14.46 9.30 -9.26
CA ALA A 61 -14.16 7.88 -9.10
C ALA A 61 -14.66 7.09 -10.32
N ILE A 62 -13.84 6.16 -10.79
CA ILE A 62 -14.28 5.13 -11.74
C ILE A 62 -15.11 4.14 -10.92
N GLU A 63 -16.42 4.07 -11.12
CA GLU A 63 -17.29 3.07 -10.47
C GLU A 63 -17.28 1.72 -11.20
N GLU A 64 -16.76 1.69 -12.44
CA GLU A 64 -16.58 0.49 -13.27
C GLU A 64 -15.40 -0.40 -12.83
N ALA A 65 -15.21 -1.51 -13.55
CA ALA A 65 -14.01 -2.33 -13.44
C ALA A 65 -12.78 -1.59 -14.00
N VAL A 66 -11.62 -1.73 -13.35
CA VAL A 66 -10.34 -1.18 -13.83
C VAL A 66 -9.37 -2.32 -14.10
N ALA A 67 -8.71 -2.30 -15.26
CA ALA A 67 -7.61 -3.20 -15.59
C ALA A 67 -6.29 -2.44 -15.47
N ALA A 68 -5.71 -2.45 -14.27
CA ALA A 68 -4.46 -1.77 -13.97
C ALA A 68 -3.40 -2.74 -13.42
N THR A 69 -2.15 -2.55 -13.85
CA THR A 69 -1.00 -3.35 -13.43
C THR A 69 0.13 -2.50 -12.86
N VAL A 70 0.90 -3.11 -11.95
CA VAL A 70 2.05 -2.52 -11.26
C VAL A 70 3.30 -3.31 -11.60
N ASN A 71 4.38 -2.62 -12.00
CA ASN A 71 5.73 -3.17 -12.07
C ASN A 71 6.65 -2.35 -11.17
N ALA A 72 7.58 -3.00 -10.47
CA ALA A 72 8.52 -2.33 -9.58
C ALA A 72 9.94 -2.84 -9.82
N THR A 73 10.89 -1.92 -10.04
CA THR A 73 12.31 -2.21 -10.26
C THR A 73 13.11 -1.58 -9.12
N SER A 74 14.08 -2.27 -8.54
CA SER A 74 14.90 -1.69 -7.47
C SER A 74 15.76 -0.54 -8.00
N ALA A 75 16.12 0.42 -7.14
CA ALA A 75 16.84 1.65 -7.56
C ALA A 75 18.21 1.40 -8.25
N ASP A 76 18.80 0.22 -8.04
CA ASP A 76 20.03 -0.26 -8.66
C ASP A 76 19.81 -1.12 -9.95
N GLY A 77 18.55 -1.35 -10.33
CA GLY A 77 18.16 -2.19 -11.48
C GLY A 77 18.34 -3.69 -11.28
N SER A 78 18.78 -4.16 -10.11
CA SER A 78 19.14 -5.59 -9.91
C SER A 78 17.95 -6.52 -9.69
N ARG A 79 16.78 -6.00 -9.32
CA ARG A 79 15.56 -6.75 -9.05
C ARG A 79 14.37 -6.11 -9.75
N ALA A 80 13.48 -6.94 -10.29
CA ALA A 80 12.18 -6.54 -10.83
C ALA A 80 11.08 -7.41 -10.21
N LEU A 81 9.90 -6.81 -9.99
CA LEU A 81 8.72 -7.42 -9.38
C LEU A 81 7.45 -6.94 -10.11
N GLY A 82 6.39 -7.77 -10.05
CA GLY A 82 5.22 -7.63 -10.91
C GLY A 82 5.34 -8.43 -12.23
N PRO A 83 4.41 -8.25 -13.19
CA PRO A 83 3.25 -7.35 -13.11
C PRO A 83 2.20 -7.84 -12.12
N TRP A 84 1.88 -7.00 -11.13
CA TRP A 84 0.81 -7.25 -10.15
C TRP A 84 -0.47 -6.52 -10.52
N LYS A 85 -1.64 -7.04 -10.13
CA LYS A 85 -2.93 -6.37 -10.39
C LYS A 85 -3.26 -5.40 -9.25
N LEU A 86 -3.79 -4.22 -9.59
CA LEU A 86 -4.44 -3.35 -8.59
C LEU A 86 -5.85 -3.85 -8.22
N VAL A 87 -6.12 -3.89 -6.92
CA VAL A 87 -7.40 -4.24 -6.30
C VAL A 87 -7.95 -2.97 -5.62
N ARG A 88 -9.27 -2.77 -5.64
CA ARG A 88 -9.91 -1.59 -5.05
C ARG A 88 -9.76 -1.56 -3.53
N ASP A 89 -9.31 -0.45 -2.97
CA ASP A 89 -9.25 -0.24 -1.52
C ASP A 89 -10.67 -0.08 -0.95
N ALA A 90 -11.10 -0.98 -0.07
CA ALA A 90 -12.46 -0.97 0.49
C ALA A 90 -12.81 0.31 1.29
N GLY A 91 -11.83 1.13 1.66
CA GLY A 91 -12.01 2.39 2.40
C GLY A 91 -12.27 3.63 1.54
N THR A 92 -12.14 3.57 0.21
CA THR A 92 -12.28 4.76 -0.67
C THR A 92 -12.89 4.41 -2.03
N ARG A 93 -13.43 5.40 -2.75
CA ARG A 93 -13.93 5.18 -4.13
C ARG A 93 -12.85 5.32 -5.22
N THR A 94 -11.77 6.04 -4.92
CA THR A 94 -10.69 6.34 -5.87
C THR A 94 -9.48 5.45 -5.67
N GLY A 95 -9.29 4.89 -4.48
CA GLY A 95 -8.08 4.19 -4.08
C GLY A 95 -8.01 2.72 -4.50
N TRP A 96 -6.78 2.26 -4.75
CA TRP A 96 -6.44 0.90 -5.11
C TRP A 96 -5.10 0.51 -4.47
N SER A 97 -4.89 -0.79 -4.20
CA SER A 97 -3.61 -1.32 -3.76
C SER A 97 -3.21 -2.61 -4.49
N THR A 98 -1.93 -2.99 -4.38
CA THR A 98 -1.52 -4.37 -4.69
C THR A 98 -2.02 -5.32 -3.61
N ALA A 99 -2.35 -6.56 -3.98
CA ALA A 99 -2.55 -7.65 -3.00
C ALA A 99 -1.20 -8.18 -2.48
N GLU A 100 -0.15 -7.96 -3.27
CA GLU A 100 1.22 -8.36 -3.05
C GLU A 100 2.00 -7.28 -2.29
N VAL A 101 2.90 -7.72 -1.41
CA VAL A 101 3.78 -6.85 -0.60
C VAL A 101 5.09 -6.61 -1.35
N LEU A 102 5.43 -5.34 -1.57
CA LEU A 102 6.72 -4.91 -2.07
C LEU A 102 7.76 -5.02 -0.93
N PRO A 103 8.89 -5.74 -1.09
CA PRO A 103 9.87 -5.92 -0.01
C PRO A 103 10.59 -4.62 0.40
N ALA A 104 11.18 -4.61 1.59
CA ALA A 104 11.97 -3.48 2.10
C ALA A 104 13.06 -3.01 1.10
N GLY A 105 13.20 -1.68 0.97
CA GLY A 105 14.11 -1.02 0.04
C GLY A 105 13.45 0.09 -0.80
N THR A 106 14.23 0.70 -1.69
CA THR A 106 13.77 1.74 -2.63
C THR A 106 13.50 1.15 -4.01
N TRP A 107 12.33 1.47 -4.56
CA TRP A 107 11.83 0.91 -5.80
C TRP A 107 11.32 2.02 -6.72
N LYS A 108 11.74 1.97 -8.00
CA LYS A 108 11.07 2.68 -9.08
C LYS A 108 9.82 1.90 -9.49
N VAL A 109 8.65 2.49 -9.29
CA VAL A 109 7.36 1.87 -9.54
C VAL A 109 6.67 2.49 -10.76
N HIS A 110 6.16 1.64 -11.64
CA HIS A 110 5.36 2.00 -12.81
C HIS A 110 3.96 1.39 -12.67
N VAL A 111 2.93 2.20 -12.87
CA VAL A 111 1.52 1.76 -12.90
C VAL A 111 0.95 2.05 -14.28
N HIS A 112 0.30 1.06 -14.90
CA HIS A 112 -0.35 1.21 -16.21
C HIS A 112 -1.82 0.79 -16.11
N VAL A 113 -2.71 1.54 -16.75
CA VAL A 113 -4.14 1.24 -16.86
C VAL A 113 -4.49 1.05 -18.34
N GLY A 114 -5.17 -0.05 -18.65
CA GLY A 114 -5.62 -0.40 -20.00
C GLY A 114 -7.14 -0.42 -20.18
N PHE A 115 -7.91 -0.28 -19.10
CA PHE A 115 -9.38 -0.23 -19.10
C PHE A 115 -9.86 0.46 -17.80
N PRO A 116 -10.92 1.31 -17.83
CA PRO A 116 -11.80 1.62 -18.95
C PRO A 116 -11.13 2.46 -20.05
N SER A 117 -10.31 3.43 -19.66
CA SER A 117 -9.46 4.24 -20.55
C SER A 117 -7.98 4.09 -20.19
N LEU A 118 -7.08 4.59 -21.04
CA LEU A 118 -5.63 4.50 -20.83
C LEU A 118 -5.16 5.43 -19.69
N GLY A 119 -4.17 5.00 -18.92
CA GLY A 119 -3.55 5.83 -17.87
C GLY A 119 -2.19 5.31 -17.44
N HIS A 120 -1.35 6.19 -16.89
CA HIS A 120 -0.01 5.84 -16.43
C HIS A 120 0.43 6.71 -15.24
N ALA A 121 1.24 6.14 -14.35
CA ALA A 121 2.05 6.88 -13.38
C ALA A 121 3.40 6.19 -13.15
N GLU A 122 4.41 6.99 -12.80
CA GLU A 122 5.74 6.55 -12.38
C GLU A 122 6.09 7.27 -11.06
N ARG A 123 6.62 6.55 -10.06
CA ARG A 123 7.09 7.14 -8.80
C ARG A 123 8.14 6.27 -8.12
N GLU A 124 9.12 6.90 -7.45
CA GLU A 124 9.98 6.20 -6.49
C GLU A 124 9.27 6.00 -5.15
N VAL A 125 9.32 4.78 -4.62
CA VAL A 125 8.66 4.38 -3.37
C VAL A 125 9.66 3.64 -2.47
N SER A 126 9.78 4.10 -1.23
CA SER A 126 10.58 3.44 -0.19
C SER A 126 9.69 2.62 0.74
N VAL A 127 10.00 1.33 0.85
CA VAL A 127 9.44 0.42 1.86
C VAL A 127 10.45 0.32 3.02
N PRO A 128 10.06 0.65 4.27
CA PRO A 128 10.97 0.58 5.42
C PRO A 128 11.29 -0.87 5.80
N VAL A 129 12.41 -1.07 6.50
CA VAL A 129 12.65 -2.30 7.25
C VAL A 129 11.84 -2.22 8.55
N VAL A 130 10.93 -3.17 8.75
CA VAL A 130 10.19 -3.32 10.02
C VAL A 130 10.97 -4.24 10.94
N ASP A 131 11.65 -3.67 11.94
CA ASP A 131 12.24 -4.47 13.01
C ASP A 131 11.13 -4.98 13.95
N THR A 132 10.96 -6.30 14.00
CA THR A 132 9.92 -6.95 14.81
C THR A 132 10.53 -7.37 16.15
N ALA A 133 10.85 -6.37 16.98
CA ALA A 133 11.39 -6.61 18.31
C ALA A 133 10.44 -7.54 19.10
N PRO A 134 10.95 -8.64 19.70
CA PRO A 134 10.11 -9.62 20.35
C PRO A 134 9.37 -9.00 21.56
N PRO A 135 8.10 -9.38 21.81
CA PRO A 135 7.32 -8.81 22.90
C PRO A 135 8.02 -9.06 24.23
N SER A 136 8.39 -7.98 24.93
CA SER A 136 9.06 -8.07 26.22
C SER A 136 8.15 -8.75 27.23
N THR A 137 8.50 -9.97 27.66
CA THR A 137 7.77 -10.71 28.68
C THR A 137 7.76 -9.89 29.98
N SER A 138 6.58 -9.37 30.33
CA SER A 138 6.41 -8.55 31.53
C SER A 138 6.80 -9.37 32.76
N ALA A 139 7.76 -8.88 33.52
CA ALA A 139 8.29 -9.57 34.68
C ALA A 139 7.17 -9.85 35.71
N THR A 140 7.10 -11.09 36.18
CA THR A 140 6.13 -11.50 37.21
C THR A 140 6.35 -10.68 38.50
N PRO A 141 5.30 -10.10 39.11
CA PRO A 141 5.46 -9.33 40.34
C PRO A 141 6.09 -10.16 41.47
N THR A 142 7.24 -9.73 41.97
CA THR A 142 7.88 -10.34 43.15
C THR A 142 7.04 -10.10 44.39
N ALA A 143 6.73 -11.16 45.14
CA ALA A 143 5.97 -11.05 46.39
C ALA A 143 6.78 -10.31 47.49
N PRO A 144 6.13 -9.55 48.40
CA PRO A 144 6.83 -8.84 49.47
C PRO A 144 7.50 -9.81 50.45
N ALA A 145 8.76 -9.55 50.80
CA ALA A 145 9.47 -10.28 51.86
C ALA A 145 9.00 -9.81 53.27
N PRO A 146 8.93 -10.70 54.26
CA PRO A 146 8.58 -10.32 55.63
C PRO A 146 9.72 -9.54 56.31
N ALA A 147 9.37 -8.61 57.20
CA ALA A 147 10.32 -7.80 57.94
C ALA A 147 10.88 -8.53 59.18
N SER A 148 12.20 -8.45 59.38
CA SER A 148 12.88 -8.88 60.62
C SER A 148 13.18 -7.68 61.52
N PRO A 149 13.05 -7.81 62.85
CA PRO A 149 13.43 -6.76 63.80
C PRO A 149 14.96 -6.68 63.97
N SER A 150 15.47 -5.49 64.34
CA SER A 150 16.88 -5.26 64.62
C SER A 150 17.31 -5.73 66.02
N ALA A 151 18.56 -6.17 66.13
CA ALA A 151 19.26 -6.42 67.40
C ALA A 151 20.74 -6.00 67.27
N THR A 152 21.40 -5.78 68.42
CA THR A 152 22.64 -4.99 68.55
C THR A 152 23.94 -5.82 68.56
N ASP A 153 25.08 -5.13 68.39
CA ASP A 153 26.46 -5.59 68.20
C ASP A 153 27.01 -6.68 69.14
N VAL A 154 27.94 -7.47 68.60
CA VAL A 154 29.18 -7.92 69.27
C VAL A 154 30.30 -8.17 68.25
N PRO A 155 31.56 -7.75 68.48
CA PRO A 155 32.68 -7.99 67.57
C PRO A 155 33.50 -9.24 67.94
N SER A 156 34.04 -9.96 66.96
CA SER A 156 35.12 -10.94 67.18
C SER A 156 36.00 -11.18 65.93
N ALA A 157 37.18 -11.73 66.15
CA ALA A 157 38.34 -11.67 65.26
C ALA A 157 38.41 -12.71 64.13
N ALA A 158 39.01 -12.27 63.01
CA ALA A 158 40.01 -12.95 62.18
C ALA A 158 39.80 -14.38 61.61
N ALA A 159 40.05 -14.54 60.29
CA ALA A 159 41.24 -15.22 59.72
C ALA A 159 41.01 -15.96 58.37
N SER A 160 42.04 -15.90 57.53
CA SER A 160 42.47 -16.94 56.54
C SER A 160 41.86 -17.09 55.13
N ALA A 161 42.80 -17.18 54.18
CA ALA A 161 42.83 -17.99 52.94
C ALA A 161 42.15 -17.51 51.63
N SER A 162 43.02 -17.11 50.68
CA SER A 162 42.89 -17.15 49.21
C SER A 162 43.14 -18.59 48.67
N PRO A 163 43.30 -18.88 47.34
CA PRO A 163 43.17 -18.08 46.09
C PRO A 163 42.16 -18.77 45.10
N ALA A 164 42.28 -18.94 43.77
CA ALA A 164 43.25 -18.60 42.71
C ALA A 164 42.65 -18.79 41.28
N LEU A 165 43.11 -17.98 40.30
CA LEU A 165 43.20 -18.29 38.83
C LEU A 165 41.86 -18.57 38.08
N ALA A 166 41.72 -18.50 36.75
CA ALA A 166 42.51 -18.02 35.60
C ALA A 166 41.52 -17.36 34.58
N GLY A 167 41.84 -16.85 33.37
CA GLY A 167 43.05 -16.80 32.55
C GLY A 167 42.71 -17.00 31.05
N ALA A 168 43.50 -16.40 30.14
CA ALA A 168 43.32 -16.37 28.65
C ALA A 168 42.07 -15.61 28.15
N ALA A 169 42.07 -14.68 27.19
CA ALA A 169 43.01 -14.23 26.14
C ALA A 169 43.05 -15.06 24.84
N GLY A 170 42.87 -14.38 23.69
CA GLY A 170 42.87 -14.95 22.33
C GLY A 170 41.62 -14.55 21.52
N GLY A 171 41.67 -13.97 20.31
CA GLY A 171 42.84 -13.39 19.62
C GLY A 171 43.10 -13.88 18.18
N MET A 172 42.10 -13.87 17.29
CA MET A 172 42.26 -13.95 15.82
C MET A 172 41.09 -13.19 15.16
N LEU A 173 41.20 -12.34 14.14
CA LEU A 173 42.13 -12.22 12.99
C LEU A 173 41.95 -13.29 11.90
N LEU A 174 41.00 -13.04 10.98
CA LEU A 174 40.99 -13.55 9.60
C LEU A 174 40.59 -12.36 8.69
N VAL A 175 41.54 -11.65 8.09
CA VAL A 175 42.07 -11.86 6.72
C VAL A 175 41.07 -11.49 5.61
N ARG A 176 41.41 -10.41 4.87
CA ARG A 176 40.74 -9.96 3.64
C ARG A 176 40.93 -10.95 2.49
N ARG A 177 39.97 -11.02 1.55
CA ARG A 177 40.27 -11.27 0.12
C ARG A 177 39.23 -10.66 -0.84
N ALA A 178 39.65 -9.61 -1.53
CA ALA A 178 39.29 -9.34 -2.94
C ALA A 178 40.36 -10.02 -3.84
N PRO A 179 40.32 -10.01 -5.19
CA PRO A 179 39.43 -9.25 -6.09
C PRO A 179 38.87 -10.02 -7.31
N ALA A 180 38.09 -9.35 -8.15
CA ALA A 180 38.14 -9.52 -9.62
C ALA A 180 37.54 -8.29 -10.33
N ARG A 181 38.36 -7.54 -11.07
CA ARG A 181 37.90 -6.50 -12.02
C ARG A 181 37.94 -7.12 -13.42
N ARG A 182 36.80 -7.39 -14.06
CA ARG A 182 36.78 -7.84 -15.46
C ARG A 182 36.29 -6.73 -16.38
N GLN A 183 37.10 -6.45 -17.39
CA GLN A 183 36.93 -5.36 -18.33
C GLN A 183 36.33 -5.92 -19.63
N ALA A 184 35.15 -5.43 -20.00
CA ALA A 184 34.50 -5.77 -21.27
C ALA A 184 34.56 -4.56 -22.19
N ARG A 185 35.52 -4.60 -23.12
CA ARG A 185 35.58 -3.73 -24.30
C ARG A 185 34.97 -4.53 -25.45
N GLY A 186 33.99 -3.96 -26.14
CA GLY A 186 33.41 -4.51 -27.36
C GLY A 186 33.14 -3.36 -28.32
N ASP A 187 34.04 -3.17 -29.28
CA ASP A 187 33.89 -2.20 -30.36
C ASP A 187 32.93 -2.78 -31.42
N GLY A 188 32.04 -1.97 -31.99
CA GLY A 188 31.03 -2.34 -33.00
C GLY A 188 30.28 -1.13 -33.51
#